data_AF-A0A821DFI1-F1
#
_entry.id   AF-A0A821DFI1-F1
#
_cell.length_a   1.000
_cell.length_b   1.000
_cell.length_c   1.000
_cell.angle_alpha   90.00
_cell.angle_beta   90.00
_cell.angle_gamma   90.00
#
_symmetry.space_group_name_H-M   'P 1'
#
loop_
_entity.id
_entity.type
_entity.pdbx_description
1 polymer ?
#
loop_
_entity_poly.entity_id
_entity_poly.type
_entity_poly.pdbx_seq_one_letter_code
_entity_poly.pdbx_strand_id
1 'polypeptide(L)'
;MIDRRPIAFRSSTIGIWFNILQSLAYLAIVANAFLIAFTSEFLPKILYQYTVNWDLIGYTNFTLAVAPVNTTSRECMYRDFRNPDGTLTVFFWKLLALRLFFVILFEHIVFVLCRLTDAIIDDVPESLSIKIRREKYLAKRALQDSSKLNQIFEENDEERESRSKFTKYFRTSRPKTGAATSNDIRRTH
;
A
#
# COMPACT_ATOMS: atom_id res chain seq x y z
N MET A 1 -31.17 23.30 -8.22
CA MET A 1 -30.57 23.09 -6.89
C MET A 1 -29.85 21.75 -6.92
N ILE A 2 -28.72 21.66 -7.64
CA ILE A 2 -28.09 20.36 -7.89
C ILE A 2 -26.75 20.20 -7.16
N ASP A 3 -26.04 21.26 -6.76
CA ASP A 3 -24.90 21.09 -5.85
C ASP A 3 -24.83 22.18 -4.78
N ARG A 4 -24.91 21.76 -3.51
CA ARG A 4 -24.46 22.56 -2.37
C ARG A 4 -22.98 22.27 -2.11
N ARG A 5 -22.23 23.24 -1.58
CA ARG A 5 -20.79 23.08 -1.34
C ARG A 5 -20.53 21.87 -0.43
N PRO A 6 -19.72 20.89 -0.86
CA PRO A 6 -19.35 19.77 -0.03
C PRO A 6 -18.43 20.22 1.12
N ILE A 7 -18.53 19.54 2.25
CA ILE A 7 -17.66 19.76 3.40
C ILE A 7 -16.29 19.16 3.06
N ALA A 8 -15.22 19.94 3.27
CA ALA A 8 -13.87 19.50 2.96
C ALA A 8 -13.46 18.35 3.88
N PHE A 9 -13.19 17.18 3.30
CA PHE A 9 -12.61 16.02 3.99
C PHE A 9 -11.16 15.84 3.53
N ARG A 10 -10.23 15.78 4.47
CA ARG A 10 -8.80 15.55 4.18
C ARG A 10 -8.51 14.06 4.24
N SER A 11 -8.44 13.40 3.09
CA SER A 11 -7.92 12.03 2.98
C SER A 11 -6.46 12.06 2.56
N SER A 12 -5.60 11.29 3.25
CA SER A 12 -4.18 11.17 2.93
C SER A 12 -3.92 10.28 1.71
N THR A 13 -4.88 9.43 1.32
CA THR A 13 -4.78 8.52 0.15
C THR A 13 -6.15 8.30 -0.50
N ILE A 14 -6.18 7.73 -1.71
CA ILE A 14 -7.41 7.43 -2.47
C ILE A 14 -8.25 6.29 -1.83
N GLY A 15 -7.74 5.66 -0.76
CA GLY A 15 -8.42 4.60 -0.02
C GLY A 15 -8.45 3.25 -0.75
N ILE A 16 -9.56 2.53 -0.61
CA ILE A 16 -9.74 1.15 -1.12
C ILE A 16 -9.61 1.05 -2.65
N TRP A 17 -9.85 2.15 -3.37
CA TRP A 17 -9.80 2.20 -4.83
C TRP A 17 -8.43 1.84 -5.39
N PHE A 18 -7.34 2.17 -4.67
CA PHE A 18 -6.00 1.78 -5.09
C PHE A 18 -5.85 0.25 -5.12
N ASN A 19 -6.33 -0.42 -4.08
CA ASN A 19 -6.29 -1.89 -4.00
C ASN A 19 -7.13 -2.53 -5.11
N ILE A 20 -8.28 -1.94 -5.45
CA ILE A 20 -9.14 -2.42 -6.53
C ILE A 20 -8.44 -2.27 -7.89
N LEU A 21 -7.87 -1.09 -8.16
CA LEU A 21 -7.15 -0.84 -9.41
C LEU A 21 -5.93 -1.75 -9.56
N GLN A 22 -5.19 -1.98 -8.47
CA GLN A 22 -4.05 -2.90 -8.46
C GLN A 22 -4.49 -4.35 -8.77
N SER A 23 -5.62 -4.77 -8.18
CA SER A 23 -6.18 -6.11 -8.43
C SER A 23 -6.65 -6.25 -9.89
N LEU A 24 -7.28 -5.21 -10.43
CA LEU A 24 -7.70 -5.17 -11.84
C LEU A 24 -6.51 -5.20 -12.79
N ALA A 25 -5.42 -4.50 -12.47
CA ALA A 25 -4.19 -4.55 -13.26
C ALA A 25 -3.63 -5.98 -13.30
N TYR A 26 -3.56 -6.66 -12.16
CA TYR A 26 -3.11 -8.07 -12.10
C TYR A 26 -4.02 -8.99 -12.93
N LEU A 27 -5.34 -8.87 -12.77
CA LEU A 27 -6.31 -9.66 -13.53
C LEU A 27 -6.22 -9.42 -15.04
N ALA A 28 -6.00 -8.18 -15.46
CA ALA A 28 -5.84 -7.85 -16.87
C ALA A 28 -4.61 -8.54 -17.48
N ILE A 29 -3.51 -8.60 -16.74
CA ILE A 29 -2.30 -9.28 -17.18
C ILE A 29 -2.53 -10.79 -17.31
N VAL A 30 -3.18 -11.41 -16.33
CA VAL A 30 -3.55 -12.84 -16.38
C VAL A 30 -4.49 -13.11 -17.56
N ALA A 31 -5.50 -12.28 -17.78
CA ALA A 31 -6.43 -12.41 -18.90
C ALA A 31 -5.71 -12.32 -20.25
N ASN A 32 -4.74 -11.40 -20.39
CA ASN A 32 -3.93 -11.29 -21.60
C ASN A 32 -3.07 -12.54 -21.83
N ALA A 33 -2.54 -13.15 -20.76
CA ALA A 33 -1.80 -14.42 -20.85
C ALA A 33 -2.69 -15.56 -21.37
N PHE A 34 -3.91 -15.67 -20.83
CA PHE A 34 -4.90 -16.64 -21.29
C PHE A 34 -5.29 -16.41 -22.75
N LEU A 35 -5.48 -15.15 -23.15
CA LEU A 35 -5.77 -14.79 -24.53
C LEU A 35 -4.64 -15.32 -25.43
N ILE A 36 -3.39 -14.96 -25.14
CA ILE A 36 -2.23 -15.42 -25.92
C ILE A 36 -2.16 -16.95 -25.94
N ALA A 37 -2.35 -17.64 -24.82
CA ALA A 37 -2.24 -19.10 -24.75
C ALA A 37 -3.33 -19.84 -25.54
N PHE A 38 -4.59 -19.39 -25.44
CA PHE A 38 -5.74 -20.11 -25.98
C PHE A 38 -6.16 -19.63 -27.37
N THR A 39 -6.04 -18.35 -27.69
CA THR A 39 -6.46 -17.81 -28.98
C THR A 39 -5.35 -17.86 -30.03
N SER A 40 -4.07 -17.84 -29.62
CA SER A 40 -2.95 -17.91 -30.56
C SER A 40 -2.71 -19.33 -31.10
N GLU A 41 -2.25 -19.40 -32.34
CA GLU A 41 -1.75 -20.64 -32.95
C GLU A 41 -0.27 -20.90 -32.69
N PHE A 42 0.39 -20.09 -31.87
CA PHE A 42 1.80 -20.24 -31.53
C PHE A 42 2.12 -21.57 -30.82
N LEU A 43 1.41 -21.87 -29.73
CA LEU A 43 1.64 -23.08 -28.93
C LEU A 43 1.40 -24.39 -29.71
N PRO A 44 0.31 -24.57 -30.48
CA PRO A 44 0.13 -25.80 -31.25
C PRO A 44 1.17 -25.96 -32.36
N LYS A 45 1.65 -24.86 -32.98
CA LYS A 45 2.73 -24.90 -33.97
C LYS A 45 4.06 -25.32 -33.35
N ILE A 46 4.43 -24.77 -32.20
CA ILE A 46 5.62 -25.22 -31.45
C ILE A 46 5.52 -26.69 -31.08
N LEU A 47 4.37 -27.11 -30.55
CA LEU A 47 4.20 -28.50 -30.16
C LEU A 47 4.35 -29.43 -31.36
N TYR A 48 3.76 -29.07 -32.51
CA TYR A 48 3.91 -29.82 -33.76
C TYR A 48 5.38 -29.88 -34.21
N GLN A 49 6.09 -28.75 -34.16
CA GLN A 49 7.52 -28.68 -34.51
C GLN A 49 8.37 -29.61 -33.64
N TYR A 50 8.05 -29.68 -32.35
CA TYR A 50 8.76 -30.53 -31.39
C TYR A 50 8.41 -32.01 -31.52
N THR A 51 7.16 -32.36 -31.83
CA THR A 51 6.70 -33.77 -31.82
C THR A 51 6.73 -34.47 -33.16
N VAL A 52 6.52 -33.74 -34.26
CA VAL A 52 6.32 -34.34 -35.59
C VAL A 52 7.45 -33.97 -36.51
N ASN A 53 7.49 -32.73 -36.98
CA ASN A 53 8.45 -32.24 -37.96
C ASN A 53 8.79 -30.79 -37.66
N TRP A 54 10.08 -30.47 -37.66
CA TRP A 54 10.57 -29.10 -37.44
C TRP A 54 10.13 -28.15 -38.56
N ASP A 55 10.02 -28.67 -39.77
CA ASP A 55 9.43 -27.97 -40.90
C ASP A 55 7.89 -28.10 -40.81
N LEU A 56 7.18 -26.98 -40.76
CA LEU A 56 5.74 -26.90 -40.48
C LEU A 56 4.85 -27.46 -41.62
N ILE A 57 5.46 -28.23 -42.52
CA ILE A 57 4.86 -28.88 -43.68
C ILE A 57 3.85 -29.91 -43.19
N GLY A 58 2.60 -29.76 -43.63
CA GLY A 58 1.51 -30.66 -43.26
C GLY A 58 0.82 -30.34 -41.93
N TYR A 59 1.19 -29.24 -41.25
CA TYR A 59 0.53 -28.80 -40.01
C TYR A 59 -0.98 -28.61 -40.17
N THR A 60 -1.41 -28.02 -41.29
CA THR A 60 -2.84 -27.84 -41.58
C THR A 60 -3.53 -29.19 -41.68
N ASN A 61 -3.02 -30.12 -42.49
CA ASN A 61 -3.61 -31.45 -42.65
C ASN A 61 -3.66 -32.24 -41.33
N PHE A 62 -2.69 -32.06 -40.45
CA PHE A 62 -2.68 -32.68 -39.11
C PHE A 62 -3.70 -32.06 -38.14
N THR A 63 -3.97 -30.76 -38.26
CA THR A 63 -4.88 -30.02 -37.37
C THR A 63 -6.36 -30.19 -37.78
N LEU A 64 -6.62 -30.79 -38.93
CA LEU A 64 -7.96 -31.06 -39.44
C LEU A 64 -8.43 -32.45 -38.98
N ALA A 65 -9.56 -32.50 -38.28
CA ALA A 65 -10.26 -33.74 -37.95
C ALA A 65 -11.36 -34.02 -38.97
N VAL A 66 -11.52 -35.29 -39.35
CA VAL A 66 -12.58 -35.73 -40.28
C VAL A 66 -13.90 -35.89 -39.50
N ALA A 67 -14.99 -35.37 -40.06
CA ALA A 67 -16.32 -35.55 -39.50
C ALA A 67 -16.75 -37.03 -39.56
N PRO A 68 -17.42 -37.56 -38.54
CA PRO A 68 -17.89 -38.94 -38.53
C PRO A 68 -18.85 -39.21 -39.70
N VAL A 69 -18.80 -40.43 -40.23
CA VAL A 69 -19.44 -40.83 -41.51
C VAL A 69 -20.97 -40.62 -41.54
N ASN A 70 -21.60 -40.48 -40.38
CA ASN A 70 -23.05 -40.39 -40.23
C ASN A 70 -23.61 -38.96 -40.12
N THR A 71 -22.76 -37.91 -40.11
CA THR A 71 -23.23 -36.52 -39.88
C THR A 71 -23.35 -35.68 -41.14
N THR A 72 -22.72 -36.04 -42.26
CA THR A 72 -22.67 -35.19 -43.46
C THR A 72 -22.65 -36.01 -44.75
N SER A 73 -23.32 -35.53 -45.80
CA SER A 73 -23.41 -36.21 -47.11
C SER A 73 -22.09 -36.22 -47.91
N ARG A 74 -21.08 -35.46 -47.47
CA ARG A 74 -19.72 -35.41 -48.04
C ARG A 74 -18.73 -35.39 -46.89
N GLU A 75 -17.52 -35.88 -47.14
CA GLU A 75 -16.42 -35.78 -46.18
C GLU A 75 -16.14 -34.29 -45.89
N CYS A 76 -16.32 -33.89 -44.63
CA CYS A 76 -16.04 -32.54 -44.16
C CYS A 76 -14.98 -32.60 -43.08
N MET A 77 -14.06 -31.65 -43.11
CA MET A 77 -12.99 -31.53 -42.12
C MET A 77 -13.22 -30.26 -41.29
N TYR A 78 -13.00 -30.37 -39.99
CA TYR A 78 -13.13 -29.25 -39.06
C TYR A 78 -11.87 -29.15 -38.19
N ARG A 79 -11.62 -27.95 -37.66
CA ARG A 79 -10.42 -27.70 -36.86
C ARG A 79 -10.61 -28.25 -35.46
N ASP A 80 -10.16 -29.47 -35.23
CA ASP A 80 -10.17 -30.10 -33.91
C ASP A 80 -9.09 -31.19 -33.83
N PHE A 81 -8.66 -31.52 -32.62
CA PHE A 81 -7.66 -32.55 -32.35
C PHE A 81 -8.34 -33.85 -31.89
N ARG A 82 -9.35 -34.29 -32.65
CA ARG A 82 -10.11 -35.52 -32.39
C ARG A 82 -9.79 -36.59 -33.41
N ASN A 83 -9.83 -37.83 -32.93
CA ASN A 83 -9.78 -39.00 -33.79
C ASN A 83 -11.14 -39.20 -34.50
N PRO A 84 -11.19 -39.96 -35.61
CA PRO A 84 -12.42 -40.29 -36.32
C PRO A 84 -13.47 -41.05 -35.48
N ASP A 85 -13.03 -41.68 -34.39
CA ASP A 85 -13.88 -42.38 -33.40
C ASP A 85 -14.54 -41.43 -32.38
N GLY A 86 -14.25 -40.13 -32.45
CA GLY A 86 -14.76 -39.10 -31.54
C GLY A 86 -13.94 -38.92 -30.25
N THR A 87 -12.86 -39.67 -30.06
CA THR A 87 -11.99 -39.55 -28.88
C THR A 87 -11.00 -38.38 -29.01
N LEU A 88 -10.63 -37.79 -27.86
CA LEU A 88 -9.60 -36.75 -27.81
C LEU A 88 -8.22 -37.37 -28.01
N THR A 89 -7.42 -36.81 -28.92
CA THR A 89 -6.06 -37.28 -29.17
C THR A 89 -5.14 -37.00 -27.98
N VAL A 90 -4.06 -37.77 -27.84
CA VAL A 90 -2.99 -37.47 -26.86
C VAL A 90 -2.36 -36.09 -27.14
N PHE A 91 -2.36 -35.66 -28.41
CA PHE A 91 -1.90 -34.34 -28.82
C PHE A 91 -2.71 -33.21 -28.17
N PHE A 92 -4.04 -33.36 -28.09
CA PHE A 92 -4.91 -32.40 -27.39
C PHE A 92 -4.49 -32.21 -25.94
N TRP A 93 -4.28 -33.31 -25.20
CA TRP A 93 -3.87 -33.25 -23.79
C TRP A 93 -2.49 -32.63 -23.60
N LYS A 94 -1.53 -32.95 -24.49
CA LYS A 94 -0.21 -32.29 -24.49
C LYS A 94 -0.32 -30.80 -24.77
N LEU A 95 -1.17 -30.39 -25.71
CA LEU A 95 -1.41 -28.99 -26.03
C LEU A 95 -2.07 -28.25 -24.85
N LEU A 96 -3.03 -28.88 -24.19
CA LEU A 96 -3.68 -28.32 -23.01
C LEU A 96 -2.67 -28.12 -21.87
N ALA A 97 -1.84 -29.13 -21.59
CA ALA A 97 -0.78 -29.04 -20.60
C ALA A 97 0.21 -27.90 -20.92
N LEU A 98 0.63 -27.80 -22.20
CA LEU A 98 1.52 -26.74 -22.65
C LEU A 98 0.91 -25.33 -22.49
N ARG A 99 -0.39 -25.18 -22.80
CA ARG A 99 -1.13 -23.93 -22.59
C ARG A 99 -1.17 -23.51 -21.13
N LEU A 100 -1.49 -24.44 -20.24
CA LEU A 100 -1.52 -24.18 -18.80
C LEU A 100 -0.13 -23.85 -18.27
N PHE A 101 0.90 -24.58 -18.71
CA PHE A 101 2.29 -24.30 -18.35
C PHE A 101 2.71 -22.89 -18.79
N PHE A 102 2.38 -22.48 -20.01
CA PHE A 102 2.67 -21.12 -20.49
C PHE A 102 2.01 -20.04 -19.63
N VAL A 103 0.74 -20.23 -19.24
CA VAL A 103 0.03 -19.29 -18.34
C VAL A 103 0.73 -19.21 -16.99
N ILE A 104 1.09 -20.34 -16.40
CA ILE A 104 1.81 -20.39 -15.11
C ILE A 104 3.16 -19.67 -15.23
N LEU A 105 3.91 -19.92 -16.31
CA LEU A 105 5.21 -19.27 -16.54
C LEU A 105 5.05 -17.75 -16.68
N PHE A 106 4.04 -17.30 -17.42
CA PHE A 106 3.75 -15.88 -17.59
C PHE A 106 3.35 -15.21 -16.26
N GLU A 107 2.53 -15.89 -15.46
CA GLU A 107 2.18 -15.46 -14.10
C GLU A 107 3.42 -15.27 -13.22
N HIS A 108 4.34 -16.25 -13.22
CA HIS A 108 5.58 -16.16 -12.44
C HIS A 108 6.47 -14.99 -12.91
N ILE A 109 6.60 -14.78 -14.22
CA ILE A 109 7.36 -13.63 -14.76
C ILE A 109 6.76 -12.32 -14.27
N VAL A 110 5.44 -12.18 -14.37
CA VAL A 110 4.73 -10.96 -13.95
C VAL A 110 4.90 -10.74 -12.45
N PHE A 111 4.77 -11.80 -11.64
CA PHE A 111 4.99 -11.73 -10.21
C PHE A 111 6.40 -11.24 -9.87
N VAL A 112 7.42 -11.73 -10.57
CA VAL A 112 8.80 -11.27 -10.43
C VAL A 112 8.94 -9.82 -10.88
N LEU A 113 8.33 -9.41 -11.99
CA LEU A 113 8.37 -8.02 -12.46
C LEU A 113 7.72 -7.06 -11.46
N CYS A 114 6.56 -7.41 -10.90
CA CYS A 114 5.92 -6.63 -9.83
C CYS A 114 6.83 -6.53 -8.60
N ARG A 115 7.44 -7.65 -8.19
CA ARG A 115 8.43 -7.68 -7.10
C ARG A 115 9.64 -6.79 -7.38
N LEU A 116 10.09 -6.73 -8.63
CA LEU A 116 11.20 -5.88 -9.03
C LEU A 116 10.79 -4.41 -9.11
N THR A 117 9.59 -4.07 -9.59
CA THR A 117 9.12 -2.68 -9.59
C THR A 117 8.98 -2.13 -8.18
N ASP A 118 8.45 -2.95 -7.26
CA ASP A 118 8.34 -2.59 -5.84
C ASP A 118 9.73 -2.48 -5.17
N ALA A 119 10.74 -3.20 -5.67
CA ALA A 119 12.11 -3.13 -5.16
C ALA A 119 12.93 -1.97 -5.74
N ILE A 120 12.65 -1.54 -6.98
CA ILE A 120 13.36 -0.46 -7.65
C ILE A 120 12.81 0.91 -7.21
N ILE A 121 11.51 1.00 -6.96
CA ILE A 121 10.85 2.22 -6.51
C ILE A 121 10.79 2.17 -4.98
N ASP A 122 11.79 2.75 -4.32
CA ASP A 122 11.63 3.09 -2.90
C ASP A 122 10.43 4.05 -2.77
N ASP A 123 9.45 3.68 -1.94
CA ASP A 123 8.18 4.41 -1.69
C ASP A 123 8.37 5.88 -1.25
N VAL A 124 9.61 6.31 -0.97
CA VAL A 124 9.92 7.66 -0.50
C VAL A 124 11.05 8.26 -1.34
N PRO A 125 10.75 9.20 -2.26
CA PRO A 125 11.80 9.98 -2.90
C PRO A 125 12.59 10.76 -1.85
N GLU A 126 13.93 10.81 -2.01
CA GLU A 126 14.87 11.35 -1.01
C GLU A 126 14.48 12.73 -0.48
N SER A 127 13.94 13.59 -1.34
CA SER A 127 13.50 14.95 -1.02
C SER A 127 12.36 15.01 0.03
N LEU A 128 11.46 14.03 0.04
CA LEU A 128 10.39 13.94 1.04
C LEU A 128 10.90 13.36 2.37
N SER A 129 11.86 12.43 2.32
CA SER A 129 12.47 11.86 3.53
C SER A 129 13.18 12.94 4.37
N ILE A 130 13.88 13.87 3.71
CA ILE A 130 14.57 15.00 4.34
C ILE A 130 13.56 15.94 5.00
N LYS A 131 12.44 16.22 4.32
CA LYS A 131 11.38 17.10 4.82
C LYS A 131 10.67 16.50 6.05
N ILE A 132 10.32 15.22 5.99
CA ILE A 132 9.73 14.47 7.11
C ILE A 132 10.69 14.40 8.30
N ARG A 133 11.99 14.17 8.05
CA ARG A 133 13.01 14.14 9.10
C ARG A 133 13.16 15.51 9.77
N ARG A 134 13.11 16.59 9.00
CA ARG A 134 13.15 17.96 9.52
C ARG A 134 11.94 18.28 10.39
N GLU A 135 10.72 17.96 9.92
CA GLU A 135 9.50 18.19 10.70
C GLU A 135 9.48 17.36 11.99
N LYS A 136 9.87 16.08 11.94
CA LYS A 136 10.01 15.22 13.13
C LYS A 136 11.03 15.78 14.13
N TYR A 137 12.16 16.30 13.65
CA TYR A 137 13.17 16.91 14.52
C TYR A 137 12.64 18.17 15.21
N LEU A 138 11.97 19.05 14.47
CA LEU A 138 11.37 20.27 15.03
C LEU A 138 10.28 19.96 16.06
N ALA A 139 9.42 18.98 15.79
CA ALA A 139 8.37 18.54 16.73
C ALA A 139 8.96 17.99 18.04
N LYS A 140 10.00 17.14 17.96
CA LYS A 140 10.68 16.62 19.17
C LYS A 140 11.29 17.74 20.00
N ARG A 141 11.92 18.73 19.35
CA ARG A 141 12.51 19.88 20.05
C ARG A 141 11.45 20.72 20.76
N ALA A 142 10.33 21.00 20.08
CA ALA A 142 9.23 21.76 20.68
C ALA A 142 8.67 21.09 21.95
N LEU A 143 8.47 19.76 21.94
CA LEU A 143 8.01 19.01 23.11
C LEU A 143 9.03 19.06 24.27
N GLN A 144 10.32 18.99 23.97
CA GLN A 144 11.37 19.06 24.98
C GLN A 144 11.46 20.47 25.60
N ASP A 145 11.30 21.52 24.80
CA ASP A 145 11.29 22.90 25.31
C ASP A 145 10.03 23.16 26.16
N SER A 146 8.86 22.66 25.76
CA SER A 146 7.63 22.77 26.57
C SER A 146 7.74 22.03 27.91
N SER A 147 8.32 20.84 27.93
CA SER A 147 8.49 20.07 29.18
C SER A 147 9.48 20.72 30.14
N LYS A 148 10.60 21.28 29.64
CA LYS A 148 11.53 22.06 30.45
C LYS A 148 10.88 23.32 31.02
N LEU A 149 10.11 24.05 30.21
CA LEU A 149 9.38 25.22 30.70
C LEU A 149 8.40 24.84 31.81
N ASN A 150 7.64 23.76 31.65
CA ASN A 150 6.71 23.31 32.69
C ASN A 150 7.42 22.99 34.02
N GLN A 151 8.57 22.30 33.98
CA GLN A 151 9.37 22.05 35.19
C GLN A 151 9.86 23.33 35.86
N ILE A 152 10.31 24.31 35.07
CA ILE A 152 10.75 25.62 35.57
C ILE A 152 9.57 26.36 36.23
N PHE A 153 8.36 26.28 35.64
CA PHE A 153 7.18 26.89 36.24
C PHE A 153 6.81 26.25 37.58
N GLU A 154 6.84 24.91 37.68
CA GLU A 154 6.59 24.19 38.94
C GLU A 154 7.59 24.58 40.03
N GLU A 155 8.89 24.61 39.72
CA GLU A 155 9.93 25.03 40.67
C GLU A 155 9.76 26.48 41.13
N ASN A 156 9.40 27.39 40.21
CA ASN A 156 9.14 28.80 40.55
C ASN A 156 7.90 28.99 41.42
N ASP A 157 6.85 28.20 41.22
CA ASP A 157 5.64 28.24 42.03
C ASP A 157 5.89 27.66 43.44
N GLU A 158 6.64 26.57 43.56
CA GLU A 158 7.11 26.05 44.85
C GLU A 158 7.98 27.06 45.60
N GLU A 159 8.89 27.75 44.90
CA GLU A 159 9.75 28.79 45.48
C GLU A 159 8.92 30.02 45.89
N ARG A 160 7.93 30.43 45.10
CA ARG A 160 6.98 31.51 45.45
C ARG A 160 6.14 31.15 46.66
N GLU A 161 5.64 29.92 46.75
CA GLU A 161 4.87 29.45 47.90
C GLU A 161 5.73 29.41 49.16
N SER A 162 6.98 28.95 49.04
CA SER A 162 7.97 28.94 50.12
C SER A 162 8.30 30.36 50.62
N ARG A 163 8.53 31.32 49.70
CA ARG A 163 8.71 32.74 50.04
C ARG A 163 7.46 33.34 50.70
N SER A 164 6.28 33.00 50.20
CA SER A 164 5.00 33.46 50.77
C SER A 164 4.84 32.96 52.21
N LYS A 165 5.10 31.67 52.47
CA LYS A 165 5.10 31.10 53.82
C LYS A 165 6.14 31.76 54.73
N PHE A 166 7.36 31.97 54.24
CA PHE A 166 8.44 32.62 54.98
C PHE A 166 8.11 34.07 55.34
N THR A 167 7.64 34.87 54.38
CA THR A 167 7.23 36.26 54.61
C THR A 167 6.03 36.34 55.56
N LYS A 168 5.08 35.41 55.48
CA LYS A 168 3.96 35.30 56.43
C LYS A 168 4.46 34.96 57.84
N TYR A 169 5.39 34.01 57.97
CA TYR A 169 6.03 33.64 59.23
C TYR A 169 6.76 34.83 59.87
N PHE A 170 7.54 35.59 59.10
CA PHE A 170 8.20 36.80 59.60
C PHE A 170 7.22 37.92 59.96
N ARG A 171 6.09 38.03 59.25
CA ARG A 171 5.04 39.01 59.55
C ARG A 171 4.28 38.66 60.84
N THR A 172 4.06 37.37 61.13
CA THR A 172 3.42 36.90 62.37
C THR A 172 4.36 36.89 63.57
N SER A 173 5.69 36.83 63.34
CA SER A 173 6.70 36.74 64.40
C SER A 173 7.25 38.09 64.88
N ARG A 174 6.83 39.22 64.29
CA ARG A 174 7.22 40.54 64.83
C ARG A 174 6.52 40.77 66.18
N PRO A 175 7.27 41.02 67.27
CA PRO A 175 6.66 41.37 68.55
C PRO A 175 5.99 42.75 68.45
N LYS A 176 4.77 42.87 68.99
CA LYS A 176 4.17 44.18 69.29
C LYS A 176 5.00 44.81 70.42
N THR A 177 5.97 45.68 70.08
CA THR A 177 6.47 46.65 71.06
C THR A 177 5.32 47.61 71.35
N GLY A 178 4.68 47.39 72.50
CA GLY A 178 3.57 48.18 72.98
C GLY A 178 3.95 49.65 73.15
N ALA A 179 3.02 50.51 72.76
CA ALA A 179 3.00 51.91 73.14
C ALA A 179 2.93 52.01 74.67
N ALA A 180 3.93 52.63 75.29
CA ALA A 180 3.82 53.16 76.64
C ALA A 180 3.20 54.56 76.55
N THR A 181 1.97 54.67 77.04
CA THR A 181 1.30 55.93 77.35
C THR A 181 1.98 56.59 78.55
N SER A 182 2.34 57.87 78.44
CA SER A 182 2.49 58.73 79.62
C SER A 182 2.10 60.15 79.24
N ASN A 183 0.93 60.56 79.74
CA ASN A 183 0.56 61.97 79.83
C ASN A 183 1.39 62.63 80.93
N ASP A 184 1.69 63.92 80.70
CA ASP A 184 1.39 65.03 81.62
C ASP A 184 2.58 65.96 81.98
N ILE A 185 2.24 67.26 82.08
CA ILE A 185 2.85 68.33 82.90
C ILE A 185 4.02 69.19 82.34
N ARG A 186 3.64 70.38 81.82
CA ARG A 186 4.00 71.75 82.32
C ARG A 186 5.31 72.45 81.87
N ARG A 187 5.12 73.58 81.17
CA ARG A 187 5.50 74.99 81.53
C ARG A 187 6.95 75.23 82.03
N THR A 188 7.73 76.04 81.30
CA THR A 188 8.13 77.44 81.62
C THR A 188 9.50 77.82 81.05
N HIS A 189 9.53 79.03 80.48
CA HIS A 189 10.63 79.99 80.29
C HIS A 189 11.83 79.62 79.41
#